data_AF-A0A0S6WV92-F1
#
_entry.id   AF-A0A0S6WV92-F1
#
_cell.length_a   1.000
_cell.length_b   1.000
_cell.length_c   1.000
_cell.angle_alpha   90.00
_cell.angle_beta   90.00
_cell.angle_gamma   90.00
#
_symmetry.space_group_name_H-M   'P 1'
#
loop_
_entity.id
_entity.type
_entity.pdbx_description
1 polymer ?
#
loop_
_entity_poly.entity_id
_entity_poly.type
_entity_poly.pdbx_seq_one_letter_code
_entity_poly.pdbx_strand_id
1 'polypeptide(L)'
;MVVGALLASVALAGCGGSKDETGAQPGVTAASAGGAVEKPVLKLGFIKLTDMAPLAIAKEKGFFAEEGLNVTLEPQANWKVLLDG
;
A
#
# COMPACT_ATOMS: atom_id res chain seq x y z
N MET A 1 -12.88 -51.28 -40.98
CA MET A 1 -14.20 -50.87 -40.47
C MET A 1 -13.94 -49.86 -39.36
N VAL A 2 -13.70 -48.59 -39.72
CA VAL A 2 -14.71 -47.50 -39.64
C VAL A 2 -15.23 -47.39 -38.21
N VAL A 3 -15.18 -46.31 -37.44
CA VAL A 3 -14.86 -44.87 -37.57
C VAL A 3 -14.99 -44.37 -36.11
N GLY A 4 -14.33 -43.29 -35.69
CA GLY A 4 -14.92 -42.51 -34.59
C GLY A 4 -14.00 -41.59 -33.78
N ALA A 5 -13.95 -40.33 -34.21
CA ALA A 5 -13.86 -39.10 -33.40
C ALA A 5 -12.67 -38.93 -32.43
N LEU A 6 -11.68 -38.08 -32.75
CA LEU A 6 -11.72 -36.62 -32.55
C LEU A 6 -12.25 -36.22 -31.16
N LEU A 7 -11.35 -36.04 -30.20
CA LEU A 7 -11.30 -34.86 -29.35
C LEU A 7 -9.82 -34.55 -29.03
N ALA A 8 -9.32 -33.53 -29.71
CA ALA A 8 -8.00 -32.96 -29.51
C ALA A 8 -7.92 -32.33 -28.12
N SER A 9 -7.15 -32.92 -27.22
CA SER A 9 -6.64 -32.22 -26.05
C SER A 9 -5.27 -31.67 -26.43
N VAL A 10 -5.22 -30.36 -26.70
CA VAL A 10 -3.98 -29.60 -26.78
C VAL A 10 -3.25 -29.77 -25.45
N ALA A 11 -2.23 -30.62 -25.46
CA ALA A 11 -1.24 -30.67 -24.40
C ALA A 11 -0.37 -29.41 -24.55
N LEU A 12 -0.61 -28.44 -23.67
CA LEU A 12 0.28 -27.30 -23.50
C LEU A 12 1.62 -27.83 -22.96
N ALA A 13 2.59 -27.98 -23.86
CA ALA A 13 4.01 -27.96 -23.53
C ALA A 13 4.27 -26.71 -22.66
N GLY A 14 4.92 -26.76 -21.51
CA GLY A 14 6.14 -27.50 -21.25
C GLY A 14 7.29 -26.50 -21.14
N CYS A 15 7.62 -26.13 -19.90
CA CYS A 15 8.92 -25.67 -19.38
C CYS A 15 9.48 -24.29 -19.77
N GLY A 16 9.73 -23.46 -18.75
CA GLY A 16 11.01 -22.74 -18.64
C GLY A 16 10.99 -21.24 -18.89
N GLY A 17 10.60 -20.45 -17.88
CA GLY A 17 10.84 -19.01 -17.88
C GLY A 17 10.32 -18.35 -16.61
N SER A 18 11.12 -18.35 -15.56
CA SER A 18 10.89 -17.56 -14.35
C SER A 18 10.69 -16.08 -14.73
N LYS A 19 9.45 -15.59 -14.60
CA LYS A 19 9.21 -14.16 -14.46
C LYS A 19 7.90 -13.97 -13.70
N ASP A 20 8.09 -13.71 -12.41
CA ASP A 20 7.10 -13.22 -11.46
C ASP A 20 5.99 -12.41 -12.11
N GLU A 21 4.77 -12.90 -11.95
CA GLU A 21 3.57 -12.07 -11.96
C GLU A 21 3.56 -11.24 -10.66
N THR A 22 4.45 -10.25 -10.58
CA THR A 22 4.28 -9.14 -9.64
C THR A 22 3.30 -8.18 -10.30
N GLY A 23 2.05 -8.23 -9.83
CA GLY A 23 1.08 -7.17 -10.08
C GLY A 23 1.71 -5.83 -9.73
N ALA A 24 2.02 -5.04 -10.77
CA ALA A 24 2.59 -3.72 -10.63
C ALA A 24 1.53 -2.79 -10.04
N GLN A 25 1.51 -2.68 -8.71
CA GLN A 25 1.06 -1.45 -8.08
C GLN A 25 2.01 -0.32 -8.54
N PRO A 26 1.49 0.84 -8.97
CA PRO A 26 2.33 2.00 -9.18
C PRO A 26 2.93 2.38 -7.82
N GLY A 27 4.17 1.95 -7.59
CA GLY A 27 4.94 2.29 -6.41
C GLY A 27 5.21 3.78 -6.44
N VAL A 28 4.56 4.53 -5.56
CA VAL A 28 4.98 5.88 -5.23
C VAL A 28 6.39 5.77 -4.65
N THR A 29 7.40 6.24 -5.40
CA THR A 29 8.75 6.36 -4.86
C THR A 29 8.72 7.42 -3.77
N ALA A 30 8.68 6.97 -2.51
CA ALA A 30 8.77 7.86 -1.36
C ALA A 30 10.15 8.53 -1.38
N ALA A 31 10.18 9.85 -1.48
CA ALA A 31 11.40 10.63 -1.41
C ALA A 31 11.81 10.74 0.07
N SER A 32 12.79 9.94 0.50
CA SER A 32 13.39 10.09 1.82
C SER A 32 14.29 11.33 1.79
N ALA A 33 13.84 12.41 2.44
CA ALA A 33 14.64 13.61 2.63
C ALA A 33 15.66 13.32 3.74
N GLY A 34 16.89 12.96 3.37
CA GLY A 34 17.97 12.54 4.28
C GLY A 34 18.54 13.61 5.21
N GLY A 35 17.68 14.37 5.88
CA GLY A 35 18.01 15.29 6.97
C GLY A 35 17.64 14.70 8.34
N ALA A 36 18.18 15.27 9.42
CA ALA A 36 17.79 14.88 10.76
C ALA A 36 16.37 15.38 11.07
N VAL A 37 15.53 14.50 11.62
CA VAL A 37 14.13 14.81 12.00
C VAL A 37 14.09 15.93 13.04
N GLU A 38 13.42 17.05 12.72
CA GLU A 38 13.34 18.21 13.62
C GLU A 38 12.38 17.98 14.79
N LYS A 39 11.29 17.22 14.57
CA LYS A 39 10.31 16.87 15.60
C LYS A 39 9.89 15.41 15.49
N PRO A 40 10.40 14.52 16.35
CA PRO A 40 10.15 13.08 16.24
C PRO A 40 8.77 12.66 16.78
N VAL A 41 8.07 13.50 17.55
CA VAL A 41 6.76 13.14 18.13
C VAL A 41 5.68 14.03 17.54
N LEU A 42 4.73 13.41 16.82
CA LEU A 42 3.66 14.10 16.11
C LEU A 42 2.28 13.57 16.51
N LYS A 43 1.31 14.47 16.54
CA LYS A 43 -0.11 14.16 16.64
C LYS A 43 -0.79 14.62 15.37
N LEU A 44 -1.46 13.71 14.66
CA LEU A 44 -2.18 14.01 13.43
C LEU A 44 -3.67 13.82 13.66
N GLY A 45 -4.42 14.91 13.48
CA GLY A 45 -5.87 14.88 13.47
C GLY A 45 -6.40 14.39 12.12
N PHE A 46 -7.45 13.57 12.10
CA PHE A 46 -8.12 13.16 10.86
C PHE A 46 -9.64 13.07 11.02
N ILE A 47 -10.39 13.21 9.93
CA ILE A 47 -11.84 12.93 9.90
C ILE A 47 -12.06 11.46 9.53
N LYS A 48 -13.04 10.81 10.16
CA LYS A 48 -13.40 9.39 9.91
C LYS A 48 -14.05 9.17 8.53
N LEU A 49 -13.31 9.42 7.47
CA LEU A 49 -13.64 9.21 6.05
C LEU A 49 -12.49 8.46 5.36
N THR A 50 -12.62 8.14 4.08
CA THR A 50 -11.64 7.34 3.34
C THR A 50 -10.24 7.97 3.23
N ASP A 51 -10.11 9.28 3.39
CA ASP A 51 -8.83 10.00 3.30
C ASP A 51 -7.84 9.66 4.42
N MET A 52 -8.31 9.04 5.51
CA MET A 52 -7.45 8.59 6.62
C MET A 52 -6.68 7.31 6.30
N ALA A 53 -7.06 6.57 5.25
CA ALA A 53 -6.49 5.27 4.89
C ALA A 53 -4.95 5.26 4.80
N PRO A 54 -4.29 6.20 4.09
CA PRO A 54 -2.83 6.23 4.05
C PRO A 54 -2.18 6.45 5.42
N LEU A 55 -2.76 7.27 6.30
CA LEU A 55 -2.23 7.52 7.64
C LEU A 55 -2.31 6.27 8.52
N ALA A 56 -3.44 5.56 8.44
CA ALA A 56 -3.63 4.30 9.16
C ALA A 56 -2.64 3.23 8.66
N ILE A 57 -2.53 3.06 7.34
CA ILE A 57 -1.59 2.09 6.75
C ILE A 57 -0.15 2.45 7.12
N ALA A 58 0.24 3.72 7.06
CA ALA A 58 1.59 4.15 7.42
C ALA A 58 1.94 3.87 8.89
N LYS A 59 0.96 3.99 9.79
CA LYS A 59 1.15 3.64 11.20
C LYS A 59 1.27 2.13 11.41
N GLU A 60 0.39 1.34 10.79
CA GLU A 60 0.38 -0.12 10.91
C GLU A 60 1.57 -0.79 10.22
N LYS A 61 2.05 -0.22 9.11
CA LYS A 61 3.19 -0.72 8.34
C LYS A 61 4.54 -0.19 8.84
N GLY A 62 4.55 0.74 9.79
CA GLY A 62 5.77 1.28 10.38
C GLY A 62 6.50 2.33 9.54
N PHE A 63 5.92 2.81 8.44
CA PHE A 63 6.53 3.84 7.58
C PHE A 63 6.90 5.12 8.36
N PHE A 64 6.12 5.50 9.37
CA PHE A 64 6.50 6.63 10.23
C PHE A 64 7.76 6.33 11.06
N ALA A 65 7.89 5.12 11.60
CA ALA A 65 9.02 4.75 12.43
C ALA A 65 10.32 4.61 11.62
N GLU A 66 10.23 4.15 10.37
CA GLU A 66 11.36 4.10 9.43
C GLU A 66 11.94 5.49 9.16
N GLU A 67 11.09 6.51 9.11
CA GLU A 67 11.49 7.92 8.98
C GLU A 67 11.78 8.59 10.33
N GLY A 68 11.84 7.83 11.44
CA GLY A 68 12.15 8.36 12.77
C GLY A 68 11.02 9.16 13.44
N LEU A 69 9.77 8.99 12.99
CA LEU A 69 8.58 9.67 13.50
C LEU A 69 7.72 8.74 14.37
N ASN A 70 7.34 9.23 15.55
CA ASN A 70 6.37 8.63 16.46
C ASN A 70 5.03 9.36 16.35
N VAL A 71 4.07 8.75 15.65
CA VAL A 71 2.80 9.38 15.27
C VAL A 71 1.61 8.85 16.06
N THR A 72 0.85 9.76 16.66
CA THR A 72 -0.48 9.49 17.25
C THR A 72 -1.56 10.01 16.32
N LEU A 73 -2.56 9.17 16.00
CA LEU A 73 -3.70 9.53 15.15
C LEU A 73 -4.90 9.82 16.03
N GLU A 74 -5.47 11.02 15.92
CA GLU A 74 -6.60 11.47 16.73
C GLU A 74 -7.82 11.77 15.84
N PRO A 75 -8.94 11.04 16.02
CA PRO A 75 -10.12 11.27 15.20
C PRO A 75 -10.83 12.58 15.61
N GLN A 76 -11.13 13.44 14.64
CA GLN A 76 -11.81 14.71 14.83
C GLN A 76 -13.24 14.68 14.30
N ALA A 77 -14.10 15.52 14.87
CA ALA A 77 -15.53 15.55 14.56
C ALA A 77 -15.86 16.32 13.28
N ASN A 78 -15.10 17.38 12.96
CA ASN A 78 -15.35 18.24 11.82
C ASN A 78 -14.09 19.03 11.42
N TRP A 79 -14.15 19.69 10.27
CA TRP A 79 -13.05 20.49 9.71
C TRP A 79 -12.73 21.75 10.52
N LYS A 80 -13.70 22.34 11.24
CA LYS A 80 -13.46 23.51 12.10
C LYS A 80 -12.50 23.15 13.23
N VAL A 81 -12.74 22.00 13.87
CA VAL A 81 -11.90 21.48 14.97
C VAL A 81 -10.49 21.14 14.49
N LEU A 82 -10.34 20.62 13.26
CA LEU A 82 -9.01 20.37 12.68
C LEU A 82 -8.23 21.65 12.36
N LEU A 83 -8.93 22.72 11.95
CA LEU A 83 -8.29 23.99 11.62
C LEU A 83 -7.85 24.77 12.84
N ASP A 84 -8.63 24.68 13.93
CA ASP A 84 -8.39 25.44 15.15
C ASP A 84 -7.41 24.75 16.13
N GLY A 85 -7.06 23.47 15.89
CA GLY A 85 -6.20 22.64 16.75
C GLY A 85 -4.73 22.65 16.36
#